data_AF-A0A7S1SCK1-F1
#
_entry.id   AF-A0A7S1SCK1-F1
#
_cell.length_a   1.000
_cell.length_b   1.000
_cell.length_c   1.000
_cell.angle_alpha   90.00
_cell.angle_beta   90.00
_cell.angle_gamma   90.00
#
_symmetry.space_group_name_H-M   'P 1'
#
loop_
_entity.id
_entity.type
_entity.pdbx_description
1 polymer ?
#
loop_
_entity_poly.entity_id
_entity_poly.type
_entity_poly.pdbx_seq_one_letter_code
_entity_poly.pdbx_strand_id
1 'polypeptide(L)'
;ARYFPLAWQRSQPLWGGAASGPFLVRAAGPAEASNVRANECPYAPLHGMSVSAGSFASDSRRTQKKGAPGYTLLMEMQWVSDPSANIENWYIIDIEKIVQESWQLNPHGPAEMMLDGEIFVNVGQNPKVGSSIKQTQHTQLCQGSLSSYKVLQLASPKGPQFSAKLNAMLDVVDVGPEGNPQDQCGVMIKVAAPCPTSPSVLSFLVELRHYLLQRLSGDSIDFLVLTLSDERGGFVVIFAPIPQLVKMGDEHPDLATWVNPLTGESSESVELEETRIDFGKGVGHFLVAKAALRTQILEGGGEDVVRRIWAFNRIPGLRELVDGFIDCWSLGKPPPPPSLFQT
;
A
#
# COMPACT_ATOMS: atom_id res chain seq x y z
N ALA A 1 0.93 28.20 -1.12
CA ALA A 1 2.10 27.53 -0.54
C ALA A 1 2.41 26.29 -1.37
N ARG A 2 3.69 25.97 -1.65
CA ARG A 2 4.06 24.76 -2.43
C ARG A 2 4.06 23.47 -1.59
N TYR A 3 4.09 23.62 -0.27
CA TYR A 3 4.08 22.54 0.71
C TYR A 3 3.13 22.85 1.86
N PHE A 4 2.42 21.84 2.37
CA PHE A 4 1.60 21.90 3.57
C PHE A 4 2.13 20.88 4.60
N PRO A 5 2.68 21.32 5.75
CA PRO A 5 3.16 20.40 6.78
C PRO A 5 1.99 19.88 7.63
N LEU A 6 1.97 18.56 7.83
CA LEU A 6 1.06 17.85 8.71
C LEU A 6 1.88 17.29 9.87
N ALA A 7 1.75 17.87 11.05
CA ALA A 7 2.44 17.38 12.25
C ALA A 7 1.64 16.26 12.90
N TRP A 8 2.31 15.18 13.29
CA TRP A 8 1.69 14.05 14.00
C TRP A 8 2.70 13.36 14.92
N GLN A 9 2.23 12.52 15.83
CA GLN A 9 3.10 11.74 16.72
C GLN A 9 2.97 10.26 16.37
N ARG A 10 4.10 9.58 16.20
CA ARG A 10 4.11 8.14 15.96
C ARG A 10 3.66 7.39 17.19
N SER A 11 2.57 6.65 17.08
CA SER A 11 2.00 5.83 18.14
C SER A 11 2.38 4.36 18.01
N GLN A 12 2.70 3.89 16.79
CA GLN A 12 3.05 2.50 16.52
C GLN A 12 4.46 2.35 15.94
N PRO A 13 5.15 1.24 16.24
CA PRO A 13 6.43 0.94 15.62
C PRO A 13 6.28 0.69 14.11
N LEU A 14 7.30 1.10 13.35
CA LEU A 14 7.43 0.73 11.94
C LEU A 14 8.32 -0.50 11.81
N TRP A 15 7.78 -1.58 11.26
CA TRP A 15 8.50 -2.84 11.04
C TRP A 15 8.88 -3.03 9.57
N GLY A 16 10.15 -3.35 9.32
CA GLY A 16 10.68 -3.80 8.04
C GLY A 16 10.82 -5.32 8.02
N GLY A 17 11.00 -5.89 6.83
CA GLY A 17 11.21 -7.32 6.62
C GLY A 17 12.55 -7.60 5.96
N ALA A 18 13.24 -8.64 6.43
CA ALA A 18 14.45 -9.19 5.85
C ALA A 18 14.38 -10.73 5.86
N ALA A 19 15.31 -11.39 5.17
CA ALA A 19 15.43 -12.85 5.16
C ALA A 19 15.58 -13.43 6.59
N SER A 20 16.22 -12.69 7.49
CA SER A 20 16.40 -13.06 8.90
C SER A 20 15.15 -12.84 9.78
N GLY A 21 14.06 -12.32 9.20
CA GLY A 21 12.85 -11.94 9.91
C GLY A 21 12.62 -10.43 9.97
N PRO A 22 11.60 -9.99 10.75
CA PRO A 22 11.28 -8.58 10.88
C PRO A 22 12.33 -7.83 11.69
N PHE A 23 12.51 -6.54 11.39
CA PHE A 23 13.37 -5.64 12.15
C PHE A 23 12.69 -4.30 12.39
N LEU A 24 13.02 -3.67 13.51
CA LEU A 24 12.45 -2.37 13.88
C LEU A 24 13.13 -1.27 13.05
N VAL A 25 12.31 -0.54 12.29
CA VAL A 25 12.77 0.61 11.49
C VAL A 25 12.61 1.90 12.28
N ARG A 26 11.46 2.08 12.95
CA ARG A 26 11.19 3.19 13.85
C ARG A 26 10.43 2.72 15.09
N ALA A 27 10.82 3.22 16.25
CA ALA A 27 10.05 3.05 17.48
C ALA A 27 8.84 3.99 17.53
N ALA A 28 7.86 3.67 18.36
CA ALA A 28 6.80 4.61 18.75
C ALA A 28 7.37 5.74 19.63
N GLY A 29 6.73 6.91 19.62
CA GLY A 29 7.09 8.06 20.44
C GLY A 29 7.54 9.32 19.68
N PRO A 30 8.39 9.23 18.64
CA PRO A 30 8.88 10.41 17.92
C PRO A 30 7.79 11.29 17.33
N ALA A 31 8.06 12.59 17.27
CA ALA A 31 7.25 13.53 16.50
C ALA A 31 7.62 13.43 15.01
N GLU A 32 6.60 13.43 14.16
CA GLU A 32 6.70 13.22 12.72
C GLU A 32 6.07 14.40 11.98
N ALA A 33 6.47 14.58 10.73
CA ALA A 33 5.86 15.55 9.85
C ALA A 33 5.73 15.00 8.42
N SER A 34 4.54 15.15 7.84
CA SER A 34 4.29 14.87 6.43
C SER A 34 4.23 16.17 5.64
N ASN A 35 5.06 16.31 4.60
CA ASN A 35 5.12 17.50 3.75
C ASN A 35 4.43 17.23 2.42
N VAL A 36 3.19 17.69 2.26
CA VAL A 36 2.41 17.47 1.05
C VAL A 36 2.85 18.43 -0.04
N ARG A 37 3.29 17.92 -1.20
CA ARG A 37 3.73 18.73 -2.34
C ARG A 37 2.78 18.59 -3.52
N ALA A 38 2.36 19.72 -4.09
CA ALA A 38 1.75 19.73 -5.41
C ALA A 38 2.79 19.39 -6.49
N ASN A 39 2.55 18.33 -7.27
CA ASN A 39 3.40 18.00 -8.41
C ASN A 39 3.22 19.07 -9.49
N GLU A 40 4.33 19.62 -10.00
CA GLU A 40 4.32 20.67 -11.03
C GLU A 40 3.82 20.17 -12.41
N CYS A 41 3.74 18.84 -12.60
CA CYS A 41 3.17 18.18 -13.79
C CYS A 41 2.31 16.98 -13.36
N PRO A 42 0.98 17.10 -13.24
CA PRO A 42 0.11 15.96 -13.00
C PRO A 42 0.15 15.01 -14.22
N TYR A 43 0.50 13.74 -14.00
CA TYR A 43 0.51 12.72 -15.06
C TYR A 43 -0.89 12.43 -15.63
N ALA A 44 -1.94 12.79 -14.89
CA ALA A 44 -3.35 12.76 -15.29
C ALA A 44 -4.15 13.74 -14.40
N PRO A 45 -5.36 14.18 -14.80
CA PRO A 45 -6.23 15.02 -13.96
C PRO A 45 -6.53 14.44 -12.58
N LEU A 46 -6.46 13.10 -12.45
CA LEU A 46 -6.72 12.34 -11.22
C LEU A 46 -5.45 11.97 -10.44
N HIS A 47 -4.25 12.22 -10.97
CA HIS A 47 -2.97 11.90 -10.31
C HIS A 47 -2.40 13.15 -9.64
N GLY A 48 -2.90 13.42 -8.43
CA GLY A 48 -2.62 14.63 -7.70
C GLY A 48 -1.65 14.39 -6.55
N MET A 49 -0.46 15.01 -6.62
CA MET A 49 0.42 15.27 -5.47
C MET A 49 1.22 14.06 -4.92
N SER A 50 2.47 14.30 -4.55
CA SER A 50 3.36 13.31 -3.93
C SER A 50 3.85 13.88 -2.59
N VAL A 51 3.78 13.10 -1.53
CA VAL A 51 4.33 13.49 -0.22
C VAL A 51 5.76 13.01 -0.17
N SER A 52 6.73 13.92 -0.29
CA SER A 52 8.13 13.51 -0.25
C SER A 52 8.50 12.99 1.14
N ALA A 53 8.98 11.76 1.27
CA ALA A 53 9.78 11.43 2.44
C ALA A 53 11.15 12.11 2.29
N GLY A 54 11.66 12.65 3.39
CA GLY A 54 12.95 13.32 3.45
C GLY A 54 14.03 12.49 2.75
N SER A 55 14.70 13.11 1.79
CA SER A 55 15.93 12.62 1.20
C SER A 55 17.11 13.29 1.91
N PHE A 56 18.28 12.63 1.95
CA PHE A 56 19.48 13.26 2.52
C PHE A 56 19.80 14.54 1.74
N ALA A 57 20.08 15.63 2.45
CA ALA A 57 20.47 16.91 1.88
C ALA A 57 21.76 16.82 1.01
N SER A 58 22.54 15.76 1.20
CA SER A 58 23.78 15.48 0.45
C SER A 58 23.70 14.13 -0.27
N ASP A 59 23.13 14.08 -1.48
CA ASP A 59 23.32 12.93 -2.37
C ASP A 59 24.62 13.11 -3.18
N SER A 60 25.63 12.31 -2.86
CA SER A 60 26.92 12.25 -3.56
C SER A 60 26.78 11.76 -5.01
N ARG A 61 25.59 11.38 -5.48
CA ARG A 61 25.40 10.86 -6.84
C ARG A 61 25.21 11.93 -7.91
N ARG A 62 25.18 13.21 -7.54
CA ARG A 62 25.24 14.32 -8.51
C ARG A 62 26.66 14.79 -8.84
N THR A 63 27.69 14.27 -8.17
CA THR A 63 29.08 14.76 -8.30
C THR A 63 29.94 13.98 -9.28
N GLN A 64 29.46 13.69 -10.49
CA GLN A 64 30.36 13.33 -11.60
C GLN A 64 30.67 14.49 -12.55
N LYS A 65 29.97 15.64 -12.50
CA LYS A 65 30.24 16.73 -13.44
C LYS A 65 30.48 18.14 -12.90
N LYS A 66 30.18 18.47 -11.64
CA LYS A 66 30.52 19.80 -11.08
C LYS A 66 30.84 19.67 -9.58
N GLY A 67 32.10 19.89 -9.22
CA GLY A 67 32.65 19.73 -7.87
C GLY A 67 32.22 20.80 -6.87
N ALA A 68 30.91 20.96 -6.67
CA ALA A 68 30.37 21.66 -5.51
C ALA A 68 29.14 20.89 -5.00
N PRO A 69 28.99 20.66 -3.68
CA PRO A 69 27.74 20.18 -3.12
C PRO A 69 26.67 21.24 -3.40
N GLY A 70 25.77 20.94 -4.32
CA GLY A 70 24.66 21.82 -4.67
C GLY A 70 23.37 21.18 -4.16
N TYR A 71 22.75 21.82 -3.18
CA TYR A 71 21.37 21.50 -2.82
C TYR A 71 20.47 21.93 -3.97
N THR A 72 19.48 21.11 -4.32
CA THR A 72 18.40 21.61 -5.17
C THR A 72 17.39 22.30 -4.25
N LEU A 73 16.78 23.40 -4.71
CA LEU A 73 15.68 24.08 -3.99
C LEU A 73 14.55 23.11 -3.55
N LEU A 74 14.44 21.98 -4.25
CA LEU A 74 13.53 20.85 -4.01
C LEU A 74 13.92 19.98 -2.80
N MET A 75 15.21 19.92 -2.44
CA MET A 75 15.74 19.22 -1.26
C MET A 75 15.96 20.17 -0.08
N GLU A 76 16.25 21.45 -0.33
CA GLU A 76 16.49 22.49 0.69
C GLU A 76 15.29 22.74 1.61
N MET A 77 14.07 22.40 1.17
CA MET A 77 12.83 22.61 1.94
C MET A 77 12.26 21.34 2.57
N GLN A 78 12.94 20.19 2.43
CA GLN A 78 12.66 18.98 3.23
C GLN A 78 13.40 19.06 4.56
N TRP A 79 13.23 20.16 5.30
CA TRP A 79 13.88 20.25 6.60
C TRP A 79 13.30 19.16 7.52
N VAL A 80 14.17 18.20 7.78
CA VAL A 80 13.95 17.13 8.73
C VAL A 80 13.91 17.76 10.12
N SER A 81 12.73 17.89 10.71
CA SER A 81 12.55 18.46 12.05
C SER A 81 13.25 17.63 13.15
N ASP A 82 13.47 16.33 12.90
CA ASP A 82 14.20 15.41 13.75
C ASP A 82 15.10 14.49 12.91
N PRO A 83 16.44 14.61 12.97
CA PRO A 83 17.37 13.75 12.21
C PRO A 83 17.19 12.24 12.45
N SER A 84 16.62 11.81 13.58
CA SER A 84 16.26 10.41 13.84
C SER A 84 15.02 9.94 13.07
N ALA A 85 14.22 10.88 12.55
CA ALA A 85 13.14 10.64 11.61
C ALA A 85 13.62 10.54 10.15
N ASN A 86 14.93 10.64 9.90
CA ASN A 86 15.51 10.37 8.58
C ASN A 86 15.82 8.88 8.45
N ILE A 87 15.39 8.24 7.38
CA ILE A 87 15.70 6.83 7.13
C ILE A 87 15.93 6.60 5.66
N GLU A 88 16.84 5.66 5.40
CA GLU A 88 16.85 4.86 4.19
C GLU A 88 15.63 3.91 4.20
N ASN A 89 14.41 4.48 4.21
CA ASN A 89 13.14 3.75 4.34
C ASN A 89 12.70 3.15 2.99
N TRP A 90 13.64 2.51 2.31
CA TRP A 90 13.43 2.02 0.97
C TRP A 90 12.46 0.85 1.01
N TYR A 91 11.35 0.96 0.27
CA TYR A 91 10.40 -0.13 0.08
C TYR A 91 9.73 -0.63 1.37
N ILE A 92 9.58 0.25 2.36
CA ILE A 92 8.85 -0.03 3.59
C ILE A 92 7.55 0.77 3.55
N ILE A 93 6.43 0.06 3.73
CA ILE A 93 5.10 0.66 3.79
C ILE A 93 4.82 1.14 5.21
N ASP A 94 4.66 2.45 5.37
CA ASP A 94 4.36 3.11 6.64
C ASP A 94 2.86 3.33 6.79
N ILE A 95 2.20 2.32 7.39
CA ILE A 95 0.74 2.28 7.58
C ILE A 95 0.25 3.51 8.34
N GLU A 96 0.91 3.85 9.45
CA GLU A 96 0.48 4.97 10.29
C GLU A 96 0.58 6.29 9.52
N LYS A 97 1.66 6.49 8.76
CA LYS A 97 1.79 7.67 7.90
C LYS A 97 0.66 7.77 6.87
N ILE A 98 0.33 6.67 6.17
CA ILE A 98 -0.75 6.61 5.18
C ILE A 98 -2.10 6.97 5.82
N VAL A 99 -2.38 6.40 6.99
CA VAL A 99 -3.62 6.63 7.74
C VAL A 99 -3.70 8.08 8.25
N GLN A 100 -2.61 8.61 8.81
CA GLN A 100 -2.53 9.98 9.31
C GLN A 100 -2.71 11.01 8.19
N GLU A 101 -2.09 10.78 7.03
CA GLU A 101 -2.24 11.64 5.86
C GLU A 101 -3.67 11.59 5.30
N SER A 102 -4.25 10.40 5.19
CA SER A 102 -5.65 10.26 4.73
C SER A 102 -6.62 10.96 5.68
N TRP A 103 -6.45 10.75 6.99
CA TRP A 103 -7.25 11.41 8.02
C TRP A 103 -7.14 12.93 7.93
N GLN A 104 -5.94 13.49 7.78
CA GLN A 104 -5.77 14.95 7.78
C GLN A 104 -6.16 15.62 6.45
N LEU A 105 -6.15 14.90 5.34
CA LEU A 105 -6.42 15.46 4.00
C LEU A 105 -7.86 15.30 3.52
N ASN A 106 -8.66 14.44 4.15
CA ASN A 106 -10.04 14.21 3.76
C ASN A 106 -11.03 14.90 4.72
N PRO A 107 -12.21 15.33 4.22
CA PRO A 107 -13.32 15.76 5.07
C PRO A 107 -13.78 14.67 6.05
N HIS A 108 -14.17 15.06 7.27
CA HIS A 108 -14.65 14.15 8.32
C HIS A 108 -16.16 14.14 8.39
N GLY A 109 -16.78 13.62 7.34
CA GLY A 109 -18.22 13.46 7.30
C GLY A 109 -18.72 13.06 5.91
N PRO A 110 -20.05 13.05 5.72
CA PRO A 110 -20.63 12.54 4.51
C PRO A 110 -20.42 13.52 3.34
N ALA A 111 -20.48 13.03 2.09
CA ALA A 111 -20.19 13.84 0.91
C ALA A 111 -21.01 15.14 0.81
N GLU A 112 -22.23 15.15 1.35
CA GLU A 112 -23.13 16.31 1.34
C GLU A 112 -22.64 17.48 2.22
N MET A 113 -21.68 17.25 3.12
CA MET A 113 -21.12 18.31 3.96
C MET A 113 -19.82 18.92 3.41
N MET A 114 -19.32 18.41 2.29
CA MET A 114 -18.10 18.91 1.66
C MET A 114 -18.29 20.36 1.21
N LEU A 115 -17.27 21.18 1.43
CA LEU A 115 -17.25 22.56 0.94
C LEU A 115 -16.98 22.60 -0.57
N ASP A 116 -17.39 23.69 -1.22
CA ASP A 116 -17.15 23.90 -2.64
C ASP A 116 -15.64 23.76 -2.98
N GLY A 117 -15.33 22.80 -3.85
CA GLY A 117 -13.97 22.50 -4.30
C GLY A 117 -13.20 21.49 -3.46
N GLU A 118 -13.75 20.99 -2.36
CA GLU A 118 -13.19 19.85 -1.65
C GLU A 118 -13.34 18.57 -2.47
N ILE A 119 -12.39 17.66 -2.32
CA ILE A 119 -12.40 16.35 -2.95
C ILE A 119 -11.97 15.29 -1.94
N PHE A 120 -12.48 14.08 -2.09
CA PHE A 120 -11.90 12.93 -1.39
C PHE A 120 -10.60 12.51 -2.06
N VAL A 121 -9.64 12.11 -1.23
CA VAL A 121 -8.29 11.72 -1.63
C VAL A 121 -8.01 10.32 -1.12
N ASN A 122 -7.63 9.44 -2.04
CA ASN A 122 -7.05 8.15 -1.75
C ASN A 122 -5.53 8.32 -1.51
N VAL A 123 -5.06 7.72 -0.43
CA VAL A 123 -3.69 7.86 0.07
C VAL A 123 -3.06 6.49 0.19
N GLY A 124 -1.83 6.32 -0.29
CA GLY A 124 -1.13 5.03 -0.19
C GLY A 124 0.32 5.09 -0.65
N GLN A 125 1.03 3.97 -0.52
CA GLN A 125 2.43 3.86 -0.94
C GLN A 125 2.60 2.73 -1.94
N ASN A 126 3.49 2.91 -2.91
CA ASN A 126 3.86 1.84 -3.81
C ASN A 126 4.66 0.76 -3.05
N PRO A 127 4.30 -0.52 -3.21
CA PRO A 127 5.18 -1.61 -2.84
C PRO A 127 6.43 -1.61 -3.71
N LYS A 128 7.47 -2.34 -3.28
CA LYS A 128 8.76 -2.48 -3.95
C LYS A 128 8.63 -2.80 -5.44
N VAL A 129 7.83 -3.81 -5.75
CA VAL A 129 7.60 -4.30 -7.12
C VAL A 129 6.92 -3.25 -7.99
N GLY A 130 6.13 -2.36 -7.39
CA GLY A 130 5.37 -1.31 -8.07
C GLY A 130 6.12 0.00 -8.29
N SER A 131 7.23 0.22 -7.58
CA SER A 131 7.94 1.50 -7.62
C SER A 131 8.94 1.58 -8.79
N SER A 132 8.79 2.59 -9.65
CA SER A 132 9.73 2.91 -10.73
C SER A 132 10.87 3.84 -10.29
N ILE A 133 10.73 4.50 -9.14
CA ILE A 133 11.73 5.42 -8.61
C ILE A 133 12.52 4.70 -7.52
N LYS A 134 13.77 4.37 -7.83
CA LYS A 134 14.70 3.81 -6.86
C LYS A 134 14.94 4.85 -5.75
N GLN A 135 14.89 4.41 -4.49
CA GLN A 135 15.33 5.15 -3.29
C GLN A 135 14.53 6.41 -2.93
N THR A 136 13.24 6.46 -3.27
CA THR A 136 12.33 7.42 -2.65
C THR A 136 11.20 6.67 -1.95
N GLN A 137 10.98 6.98 -0.68
CA GLN A 137 9.73 6.67 -0.02
C GLN A 137 8.83 7.89 -0.21
N HIS A 138 7.65 7.72 -0.78
CA HIS A 138 6.69 8.82 -0.86
C HIS A 138 5.29 8.24 -0.83
N THR A 139 4.39 8.93 -0.16
CA THR A 139 2.97 8.63 -0.27
C THR A 139 2.47 9.21 -1.58
N GLN A 140 1.69 8.43 -2.29
CA GLN A 140 0.95 8.86 -3.46
C GLN A 140 -0.46 9.26 -3.04
N LEU A 141 -0.92 10.34 -3.64
CA LEU A 141 -2.23 10.88 -3.46
C LEU A 141 -2.94 10.84 -4.82
N CYS A 142 -4.22 10.52 -4.82
CA CYS A 142 -5.06 10.66 -6.00
C CYS A 142 -6.49 11.02 -5.58
N GLN A 143 -7.21 11.71 -6.45
CA GLN A 143 -8.62 11.96 -6.21
C GLN A 143 -9.36 10.61 -6.23
N GLY A 144 -10.12 10.33 -5.18
CA GLY A 144 -10.88 9.10 -5.08
C GLY A 144 -11.38 8.81 -3.68
N SER A 145 -12.50 8.11 -3.63
CA SER A 145 -13.16 7.55 -2.45
C SER A 145 -13.35 6.05 -2.62
N LEU A 146 -13.89 5.35 -1.61
CA LEU A 146 -14.14 3.90 -1.72
C LEU A 146 -15.00 3.55 -2.93
N SER A 147 -16.03 4.37 -3.20
CA SER A 147 -16.96 4.16 -4.31
C SER A 147 -16.31 4.34 -5.69
N SER A 148 -15.16 5.02 -5.75
CA SER A 148 -14.43 5.28 -7.00
C SER A 148 -13.79 4.02 -7.60
N TYR A 149 -13.61 2.95 -6.82
CA TYR A 149 -12.84 1.76 -7.23
C TYR A 149 -13.64 0.47 -7.08
N LYS A 150 -14.06 -0.13 -8.19
CA LYS A 150 -14.90 -1.36 -8.19
C LYS A 150 -14.28 -2.52 -7.40
N VAL A 151 -12.99 -2.79 -7.59
CA VAL A 151 -12.29 -3.88 -6.87
C VAL A 151 -12.27 -3.66 -5.35
N LEU A 152 -12.32 -2.40 -4.90
CA LEU A 152 -12.40 -2.07 -3.47
C LEU A 152 -13.83 -2.16 -2.92
N GLN A 153 -14.85 -2.37 -3.77
CA GLN A 153 -16.24 -2.59 -3.33
C GLN A 153 -16.59 -4.06 -3.10
N LEU A 154 -15.68 -4.99 -3.44
CA LEU A 154 -15.89 -6.43 -3.19
C LEU A 154 -16.09 -6.72 -1.70
N ALA A 155 -16.90 -7.71 -1.36
CA ALA A 155 -17.12 -8.11 0.03
C ALA A 155 -16.93 -9.61 0.16
N SER A 156 -16.56 -10.08 1.36
CA SER A 156 -16.56 -11.52 1.62
C SER A 156 -18.00 -12.08 1.56
N PRO A 157 -18.18 -13.40 1.39
CA PRO A 157 -19.51 -14.01 1.38
C PRO A 157 -20.33 -13.77 2.66
N LYS A 158 -19.64 -13.55 3.79
CA LYS A 158 -20.28 -13.22 5.08
C LYS A 158 -20.49 -11.71 5.26
N GLY A 159 -19.90 -10.90 4.39
CA GLY A 159 -19.84 -9.46 4.49
C GLY A 159 -18.99 -8.95 5.67
N PRO A 160 -18.78 -7.63 5.75
CA PRO A 160 -18.05 -7.01 6.85
C PRO A 160 -18.66 -7.34 8.22
N GLN A 161 -17.82 -7.66 9.18
CA GLN A 161 -18.20 -8.00 10.56
C GLN A 161 -17.76 -6.90 11.53
N PHE A 162 -18.63 -6.51 12.45
CA PHE A 162 -18.29 -5.50 13.45
C PHE A 162 -17.35 -6.07 14.52
N SER A 163 -16.23 -5.40 14.78
CA SER A 163 -15.32 -5.68 15.87
C SER A 163 -15.45 -4.61 16.95
N ALA A 164 -16.03 -4.98 18.09
CA ALA A 164 -16.15 -4.07 19.24
C ALA A 164 -14.79 -3.61 19.78
N LYS A 165 -13.75 -4.46 19.67
CA LYS A 165 -12.39 -4.14 20.13
C LYS A 165 -11.72 -3.10 19.23
N LEU A 166 -12.04 -3.09 17.94
CA LEU A 166 -11.57 -2.07 17.00
C LEU A 166 -12.48 -0.84 16.97
N ASN A 167 -13.75 -1.00 17.34
CA ASN A 167 -14.84 -0.09 17.00
C ASN A 167 -14.88 0.18 15.48
N ALA A 168 -14.79 -0.89 14.70
CA ALA A 168 -14.66 -0.86 13.25
C ALA A 168 -15.32 -2.08 12.61
N MET A 169 -15.67 -1.98 11.33
CA MET A 169 -16.03 -3.13 10.50
C MET A 169 -14.77 -3.74 9.91
N LEU A 170 -14.66 -5.07 9.99
CA LEU A 170 -13.56 -5.84 9.43
C LEU A 170 -14.10 -6.78 8.36
N ASP A 171 -13.47 -6.79 7.18
CA ASP A 171 -13.78 -7.75 6.12
C ASP A 171 -12.49 -8.36 5.56
N VAL A 172 -12.51 -9.66 5.27
CA VAL A 172 -11.40 -10.40 4.65
C VAL A 172 -11.90 -10.93 3.31
N VAL A 173 -11.50 -10.23 2.25
CA VAL A 173 -12.05 -10.35 0.91
C VAL A 173 -11.08 -11.12 0.03
N ASP A 174 -11.57 -12.17 -0.61
CA ASP A 174 -10.82 -12.89 -1.65
C ASP A 174 -11.02 -12.14 -2.97
N VAL A 175 -9.90 -11.81 -3.63
CA VAL A 175 -9.89 -11.03 -4.87
C VAL A 175 -9.28 -11.87 -5.99
N GLY A 176 -10.15 -12.30 -6.90
CA GLY A 176 -9.80 -13.09 -8.06
C GLY A 176 -10.96 -13.14 -9.07
N PRO A 177 -10.75 -13.80 -10.22
CA PRO A 177 -11.82 -14.09 -11.18
C PRO A 177 -13.03 -14.74 -10.50
N GLU A 178 -14.22 -14.47 -11.00
CA GLU A 178 -15.43 -15.07 -10.44
C GLU A 178 -15.40 -16.60 -10.56
N GLY A 179 -15.76 -17.29 -9.48
CA GLY A 179 -15.75 -18.75 -9.42
C GLY A 179 -14.38 -19.38 -9.12
N ASN A 180 -13.30 -18.59 -9.01
CA ASN A 180 -12.02 -19.13 -8.57
C ASN A 180 -12.12 -19.67 -7.13
N PRO A 181 -11.48 -20.82 -6.85
CA PRO A 181 -11.24 -21.28 -5.50
C PRO A 181 -10.51 -20.23 -4.66
N GLN A 182 -10.77 -20.22 -3.36
CA GLN A 182 -10.22 -19.23 -2.42
C GLN A 182 -8.68 -19.22 -2.38
N ASP A 183 -8.05 -20.39 -2.51
CA ASP A 183 -6.59 -20.57 -2.57
C ASP A 183 -5.97 -20.07 -3.89
N GLN A 184 -6.80 -19.69 -4.87
CA GLN A 184 -6.40 -19.10 -6.14
C GLN A 184 -6.68 -17.59 -6.23
N CYS A 185 -7.06 -16.96 -5.11
CA CYS A 185 -7.36 -15.53 -5.03
C CYS A 185 -6.30 -14.79 -4.19
N GLY A 186 -6.09 -13.51 -4.51
CA GLY A 186 -5.41 -12.59 -3.60
C GLY A 186 -6.29 -12.30 -2.38
N VAL A 187 -5.69 -11.80 -1.29
CA VAL A 187 -6.44 -11.47 -0.06
C VAL A 187 -6.33 -9.98 0.25
N MET A 188 -7.48 -9.36 0.50
CA MET A 188 -7.60 -7.96 0.89
C MET A 188 -8.31 -7.86 2.24
N ILE A 189 -7.66 -7.27 3.23
CA ILE A 189 -8.26 -6.95 4.52
C ILE A 189 -8.76 -5.50 4.49
N LYS A 190 -10.02 -5.31 4.86
CA LYS A 190 -10.68 -3.99 4.93
C LYS A 190 -11.02 -3.68 6.37
N VAL A 191 -10.51 -2.55 6.86
CA VAL A 191 -10.87 -2.02 8.18
C VAL A 191 -11.60 -0.69 7.97
N ALA A 192 -12.93 -0.70 8.12
CA ALA A 192 -13.75 0.50 8.00
C ALA A 192 -14.05 1.06 9.40
N ALA A 193 -13.55 2.25 9.69
CA ALA A 193 -13.64 2.88 11.00
C ALA A 193 -14.02 4.37 10.88
N PRO A 194 -14.82 4.92 11.80
CA PRO A 194 -15.04 6.37 11.89
C PRO A 194 -13.74 7.15 12.16
N CYS A 195 -12.80 6.53 12.89
CA CYS A 195 -11.51 7.11 13.24
C CYS A 195 -10.39 6.09 12.97
N PRO A 196 -9.80 6.09 11.76
CA PRO A 196 -8.77 5.11 11.38
C PRO A 196 -7.45 5.34 12.13
N THR A 197 -7.24 6.55 12.67
CA THR A 197 -6.09 6.92 13.53
C THR A 197 -6.24 6.45 14.97
N SER A 198 -7.33 5.76 15.33
CA SER A 198 -7.51 5.22 16.68
C SER A 198 -6.39 4.22 17.04
N PRO A 199 -5.90 4.21 18.29
CA PRO A 199 -4.82 3.31 18.70
C PRO A 199 -5.12 1.82 18.46
N SER A 200 -6.39 1.40 18.61
CA SER A 200 -6.83 0.02 18.39
C SER A 200 -6.71 -0.40 16.92
N VAL A 201 -7.10 0.47 15.97
CA VAL A 201 -7.00 0.20 14.54
C VAL A 201 -5.53 0.17 14.10
N LEU A 202 -4.73 1.16 14.52
CA LEU A 202 -3.31 1.22 14.18
C LEU A 202 -2.52 0.04 14.76
N SER A 203 -2.74 -0.33 16.03
CA SER A 203 -2.13 -1.51 16.66
C SER A 203 -2.49 -2.79 15.91
N PHE A 204 -3.77 -3.00 15.57
CA PHE A 204 -4.19 -4.16 14.80
C PHE A 204 -3.47 -4.29 13.46
N LEU A 205 -3.42 -3.20 12.68
CA LEU A 205 -2.78 -3.21 11.35
C LEU A 205 -1.26 -3.45 11.45
N VAL A 206 -0.60 -2.81 12.41
CA VAL A 206 0.85 -2.95 12.63
C VAL A 206 1.20 -4.34 13.18
N GLU A 207 0.40 -4.89 14.08
CA GLU A 207 0.57 -6.25 14.60
C GLU A 207 0.32 -7.30 13.51
N LEU A 208 -0.70 -7.10 12.65
CA LEU A 208 -0.95 -7.97 11.50
C LEU A 208 0.25 -7.97 10.54
N ARG A 209 0.77 -6.79 10.19
CA ARG A 209 1.99 -6.66 9.38
C ARG A 209 3.15 -7.42 10.02
N HIS A 210 3.41 -7.17 11.30
CA HIS A 210 4.52 -7.80 12.00
C HIS A 210 4.36 -9.34 12.03
N TYR A 211 3.16 -9.83 12.32
CA TYR A 211 2.83 -11.25 12.30
C TYR A 211 3.09 -11.88 10.93
N LEU A 212 2.63 -11.26 9.84
CA LEU A 212 2.84 -11.76 8.50
C LEU A 212 4.32 -11.76 8.09
N LEU A 213 5.08 -10.71 8.44
CA LEU A 213 6.53 -10.65 8.23
C LEU A 213 7.28 -11.78 8.95
N GLN A 214 6.81 -12.21 10.12
CA GLN A 214 7.39 -13.35 10.84
C GLN A 214 7.08 -14.68 10.17
N ARG A 215 5.90 -14.82 9.54
CA ARG A 215 5.43 -16.11 9.01
C ARG A 215 5.82 -16.39 7.57
N LEU A 216 5.95 -15.34 6.76
CA LEU A 216 6.09 -15.49 5.30
C LEU A 216 7.50 -15.18 4.79
N SER A 217 8.50 -15.07 5.67
CA SER A 217 9.83 -14.49 5.35
C SER A 217 9.73 -13.03 4.90
N GLY A 218 10.25 -12.12 5.72
CA GLY A 218 10.00 -10.68 5.56
C GLY A 218 10.50 -10.06 4.25
N ASP A 219 11.38 -10.73 3.51
CA ASP A 219 11.89 -10.31 2.20
C ASP A 219 11.13 -10.90 1.00
N SER A 220 10.22 -11.85 1.22
CA SER A 220 9.46 -12.52 0.16
C SER A 220 8.11 -11.85 -0.12
N ILE A 221 7.66 -10.98 0.80
CA ILE A 221 6.38 -10.26 0.70
C ILE A 221 6.56 -8.74 0.79
N ASP A 222 5.53 -8.04 0.34
CA ASP A 222 5.30 -6.61 0.54
C ASP A 222 3.82 -6.38 0.89
N PHE A 223 3.41 -5.12 0.95
CA PHE A 223 2.05 -4.74 1.27
C PHE A 223 1.56 -3.64 0.34
N LEU A 224 0.36 -3.79 -0.21
CA LEU A 224 -0.41 -2.67 -0.70
C LEU A 224 -1.24 -2.15 0.48
N VAL A 225 -1.01 -0.89 0.85
CA VAL A 225 -1.81 -0.22 1.89
C VAL A 225 -2.36 1.09 1.33
N LEU A 226 -3.68 1.23 1.42
CA LEU A 226 -4.43 2.41 1.00
C LEU A 226 -5.32 2.88 2.16
N THR A 227 -5.59 4.17 2.26
CA THR A 227 -6.61 4.71 3.15
C THR A 227 -7.39 5.81 2.44
N LEU A 228 -8.72 5.68 2.47
CA LEU A 228 -9.65 6.51 1.72
C LEU A 228 -10.97 6.67 2.48
N SER A 229 -11.70 7.74 2.16
CA SER A 229 -13.03 8.03 2.70
C SER A 229 -14.07 7.01 2.21
N ASP A 230 -15.02 6.65 3.09
CA ASP A 230 -16.22 5.89 2.73
C ASP A 230 -17.40 6.76 2.27
N GLU A 231 -17.18 8.09 2.20
CA GLU A 231 -18.15 9.14 1.82
C GLU A 231 -19.31 9.32 2.80
N ARG A 232 -19.28 8.66 3.96
CA ARG A 232 -20.32 8.69 5.01
C ARG A 232 -19.77 9.21 6.34
N GLY A 233 -18.56 9.74 6.35
CA GLY A 233 -17.84 10.20 7.53
C GLY A 233 -16.95 9.17 8.20
N GLY A 234 -16.82 7.98 7.60
CA GLY A 234 -15.83 6.99 7.97
C GLY A 234 -14.70 6.89 6.95
N PHE A 235 -13.76 6.01 7.27
CA PHE A 235 -12.59 5.72 6.46
C PHE A 235 -12.43 4.22 6.33
N VAL A 236 -11.91 3.78 5.19
CA VAL A 236 -11.52 2.39 4.99
C VAL A 236 -10.01 2.32 4.81
N VAL A 237 -9.36 1.48 5.62
CA VAL A 237 -7.98 1.06 5.39
C VAL A 237 -8.01 -0.24 4.62
N ILE A 238 -7.41 -0.25 3.42
CA ILE A 238 -7.16 -1.45 2.64
C ILE A 238 -5.77 -1.92 2.98
N PHE A 239 -5.65 -3.15 3.47
CA PHE A 239 -4.39 -3.80 3.78
C PHE A 239 -4.31 -5.12 3.02
N ALA A 240 -3.36 -5.24 2.11
CA ALA A 240 -3.22 -6.41 1.27
C ALA A 240 -1.75 -6.87 1.21
N PRO A 241 -1.40 -8.02 1.78
CA PRO A 241 -0.11 -8.66 1.59
C PRO A 241 0.04 -9.14 0.15
N ILE A 242 1.19 -8.89 -0.46
CA ILE A 242 1.49 -9.27 -1.85
C ILE A 242 2.91 -9.88 -1.95
N PRO A 243 3.19 -10.76 -2.92
CA PRO A 243 4.52 -11.33 -3.10
C PRO A 243 5.51 -10.31 -3.68
N GLN A 244 6.80 -10.50 -3.37
CA GLN A 244 7.90 -9.82 -4.06
C GLN A 244 8.17 -10.54 -5.39
N LEU A 245 7.46 -10.12 -6.44
CA LEU A 245 7.65 -10.65 -7.79
C LEU A 245 9.10 -10.48 -8.28
N VAL A 246 9.56 -11.48 -9.02
CA VAL A 246 10.90 -11.51 -9.63
C VAL A 246 10.79 -11.18 -11.11
N LYS A 247 11.55 -10.19 -11.54
CA LYS A 247 11.65 -9.81 -12.96
C LYS A 247 12.62 -10.74 -13.69
N MET A 248 12.17 -11.38 -14.76
CA MET A 248 12.97 -12.25 -15.61
C MET A 248 13.51 -11.45 -16.80
N GLY A 249 14.80 -11.12 -16.74
CA GLY A 249 15.48 -10.35 -17.79
C GLY A 249 15.26 -8.84 -17.71
N ASP A 250 16.22 -8.09 -18.27
CA ASP A 250 16.24 -6.61 -18.21
C ASP A 250 16.24 -5.95 -19.60
N GLU A 251 16.25 -6.70 -20.68
CA GLU A 251 16.42 -6.20 -22.05
C GLU A 251 15.31 -5.23 -22.47
N HIS A 252 14.07 -5.51 -22.05
CA HIS A 252 12.91 -4.64 -22.24
C HIS A 252 12.13 -4.48 -20.92
N PRO A 253 12.45 -3.47 -20.10
CA PRO A 253 11.88 -3.33 -18.76
C PRO A 253 10.35 -3.31 -18.72
N ASP A 254 9.72 -2.74 -19.74
CA ASP A 254 8.27 -2.66 -19.86
C ASP A 254 7.65 -3.97 -20.38
N LEU A 255 8.41 -4.85 -21.02
CA LEU A 255 7.97 -6.14 -21.56
C LEU A 255 8.50 -7.32 -20.75
N ALA A 256 9.08 -7.06 -19.58
CA ALA A 256 9.70 -8.12 -18.80
C ALA A 256 8.67 -9.10 -18.28
N THR A 257 9.03 -10.38 -18.35
CA THR A 257 8.26 -11.45 -17.76
C THR A 257 8.47 -11.43 -16.25
N TRP A 258 7.38 -11.52 -15.50
CA TRP A 258 7.42 -11.52 -14.03
C TRP A 258 7.05 -12.89 -13.50
N VAL A 259 7.69 -13.31 -12.42
CA VAL A 259 7.41 -14.57 -11.75
C VAL A 259 6.94 -14.29 -10.33
N ASN A 260 5.86 -14.93 -9.92
CA ASN A 260 5.49 -15.02 -8.51
C ASN A 260 6.29 -16.20 -7.90
N PRO A 261 7.33 -15.93 -7.08
CA PRO A 261 8.17 -17.00 -6.54
C PRO A 261 7.44 -17.93 -5.57
N LEU A 262 6.28 -17.51 -5.04
CA LEU A 262 5.51 -18.28 -4.08
C LEU A 262 4.54 -19.28 -4.74
N THR A 263 4.18 -19.05 -6.01
CA THR A 263 3.33 -19.97 -6.79
C THR A 263 4.09 -20.66 -7.92
N GLY A 264 5.25 -20.11 -8.33
CA GLY A 264 6.00 -20.56 -9.50
C GLY A 264 5.43 -20.11 -10.84
N GLU A 265 4.32 -19.35 -10.85
CA GLU A 265 3.68 -18.88 -12.07
C GLU A 265 4.44 -17.69 -12.68
N SER A 266 4.53 -17.66 -14.00
CA SER A 266 5.03 -16.53 -14.77
C SER A 266 3.89 -15.75 -15.42
N SER A 267 4.11 -14.45 -15.68
CA SER A 267 3.16 -13.60 -16.41
C SER A 267 2.76 -14.16 -17.78
N GLU A 268 3.70 -14.84 -18.46
CA GLU A 268 3.43 -15.55 -19.72
C GLU A 268 2.53 -16.76 -19.51
N SER A 269 2.79 -17.58 -18.49
CA SER A 269 2.01 -18.80 -18.22
C SER A 269 0.55 -18.53 -17.87
N VAL A 270 0.26 -17.33 -17.33
CA VAL A 270 -1.10 -16.88 -16.99
C VAL A 270 -1.65 -15.83 -17.96
N GLU A 271 -0.94 -15.58 -19.07
CA GLU A 271 -1.32 -14.66 -20.14
C GLU A 271 -1.70 -13.25 -19.64
N LEU A 272 -0.85 -12.65 -18.79
CA LEU A 272 -1.04 -11.30 -18.24
C LEU A 272 -0.01 -10.32 -18.80
N GLU A 273 -0.49 -9.21 -19.36
CA GLU A 273 0.35 -8.15 -19.94
C GLU A 273 0.91 -7.16 -18.90
N GLU A 274 0.22 -7.04 -17.78
CA GLU A 274 0.66 -6.37 -16.56
C GLU A 274 0.35 -7.28 -15.38
N THR A 275 1.27 -7.36 -14.43
CA THR A 275 1.21 -8.32 -13.33
C THR A 275 1.47 -7.70 -11.98
N ARG A 276 1.96 -6.46 -11.92
CA ARG A 276 2.35 -5.86 -10.64
C ARG A 276 1.16 -5.18 -10.01
N ILE A 277 1.04 -5.37 -8.71
CA ILE A 277 0.20 -4.52 -7.87
C ILE A 277 1.04 -3.33 -7.42
N ASP A 278 0.54 -2.13 -7.72
CA ASP A 278 1.04 -0.86 -7.22
C ASP A 278 -0.14 0.03 -6.80
N PHE A 279 0.12 1.23 -6.28
CA PHE A 279 -0.92 2.15 -5.82
C PHE A 279 -2.04 2.39 -6.85
N GLY A 280 -1.70 2.47 -8.14
CA GLY A 280 -2.67 2.64 -9.22
C GLY A 280 -3.21 1.31 -9.74
N LYS A 281 -2.33 0.37 -10.08
CA LYS A 281 -2.70 -0.89 -10.74
C LYS A 281 -3.55 -1.78 -9.85
N GLY A 282 -3.30 -1.77 -8.53
CA GLY A 282 -4.10 -2.51 -7.55
C GLY A 282 -5.57 -2.10 -7.52
N VAL A 283 -5.89 -0.90 -8.02
CA VAL A 283 -7.26 -0.36 -8.09
C VAL A 283 -7.77 -0.18 -9.53
N GLY A 284 -7.01 -0.63 -10.54
CA GLY A 284 -7.41 -0.58 -11.96
C GLY A 284 -6.97 0.65 -12.74
N HIS A 285 -6.02 1.45 -12.23
CA HIS A 285 -5.39 2.50 -13.01
C HIS A 285 -4.19 1.96 -13.80
N PHE A 286 -4.33 1.90 -15.13
CA PHE A 286 -3.30 1.40 -16.02
C PHE A 286 -2.70 2.51 -16.87
N LEU A 287 -1.36 2.56 -16.90
CA LEU A 287 -0.64 3.24 -17.97
C LEU A 287 -0.54 2.29 -19.16
N VAL A 288 -1.36 2.50 -20.17
CA VAL A 288 -1.45 1.60 -21.33
C VAL A 288 -0.35 1.96 -22.34
N ALA A 289 0.86 1.45 -22.10
CA ALA A 289 1.99 1.62 -23.01
C ALA A 289 2.04 0.54 -24.12
N LYS A 290 1.40 -0.61 -23.91
CA LYS A 290 1.38 -1.75 -24.86
C LYS A 290 0.03 -1.88 -25.55
N ALA A 291 0.04 -2.15 -26.86
CA ALA A 291 -1.18 -2.47 -27.61
C ALA A 291 -1.86 -3.74 -27.07
N ALA A 292 -1.09 -4.77 -26.72
CA ALA A 292 -1.61 -6.02 -26.16
C ALA A 292 -2.36 -5.79 -24.82
N LEU A 293 -1.78 -4.99 -23.91
CA LEU A 293 -2.46 -4.59 -22.67
C LEU A 293 -3.76 -3.84 -22.94
N ARG A 294 -3.76 -2.93 -23.93
CA ARG A 294 -4.97 -2.22 -24.36
C ARG A 294 -6.06 -3.20 -24.79
N THR A 295 -5.71 -4.14 -25.66
CA THR A 295 -6.61 -5.19 -26.15
C THR A 295 -7.15 -6.02 -24.98
N GLN A 296 -6.26 -6.51 -24.11
CA GLN A 296 -6.64 -7.29 -22.93
C GLN A 296 -7.63 -6.54 -22.02
N ILE A 297 -7.42 -5.24 -21.75
CA ILE A 297 -8.32 -4.44 -20.91
C ILE A 297 -9.66 -4.16 -21.60
N LEU A 298 -9.65 -3.79 -22.88
CA LEU A 298 -10.87 -3.39 -23.60
C LEU A 298 -11.75 -4.60 -23.97
N GLU A 299 -11.15 -5.73 -24.30
CA GLU A 299 -11.86 -6.94 -24.74
C GLU A 299 -12.14 -7.90 -23.58
N GLY A 300 -11.19 -8.08 -22.66
CA GLY A 300 -11.35 -8.95 -21.48
C GLY A 300 -12.18 -8.31 -20.36
N GLY A 301 -12.42 -7.00 -20.41
CA GLY A 301 -13.08 -6.24 -19.36
C GLY A 301 -12.09 -5.84 -18.27
N GLY A 302 -11.91 -4.53 -18.07
CA GLY A 302 -10.87 -4.02 -17.17
C GLY A 302 -10.94 -4.53 -15.72
N GLU A 303 -12.14 -4.83 -15.21
CA GLU A 303 -12.28 -5.43 -13.87
C GLU A 303 -11.77 -6.87 -13.80
N ASP A 304 -12.03 -7.68 -14.84
CA ASP A 304 -11.55 -9.06 -14.90
C ASP A 304 -10.01 -9.09 -14.93
N VAL A 305 -9.40 -8.22 -15.73
CA VAL A 305 -7.93 -8.09 -15.78
C VAL A 305 -7.37 -7.74 -14.40
N VAL A 306 -7.97 -6.78 -13.68
CA VAL A 306 -7.56 -6.44 -12.31
C VAL A 306 -7.66 -7.65 -11.39
N ARG A 307 -8.77 -8.39 -11.44
CA ARG A 307 -8.97 -9.60 -10.63
C ARG A 307 -7.95 -10.70 -10.94
N ARG A 308 -7.60 -10.90 -12.22
CA ARG A 308 -6.54 -11.83 -12.62
C ARG A 308 -5.17 -11.40 -12.12
N ILE A 309 -4.87 -10.10 -12.09
CA ILE A 309 -3.65 -9.58 -11.47
C ILE A 309 -3.62 -9.90 -9.97
N TRP A 310 -4.74 -9.71 -9.27
CA TRP A 310 -4.84 -10.10 -7.85
C TRP A 310 -4.65 -11.60 -7.62
N ALA A 311 -5.24 -12.46 -8.46
CA ALA A 311 -5.04 -13.91 -8.41
C ALA A 311 -3.58 -14.32 -8.69
N PHE A 312 -2.91 -13.65 -9.63
CA PHE A 312 -1.47 -13.86 -9.89
C PHE A 312 -0.61 -13.45 -8.69
N ASN A 313 -0.98 -12.39 -7.96
CA ASN A 313 -0.30 -11.91 -6.75
C ASN A 313 -0.78 -12.59 -5.46
N ARG A 314 -1.36 -13.79 -5.54
CA ARG A 314 -1.75 -14.53 -4.34
C ARG A 314 -0.55 -15.06 -3.58
N ILE A 315 -0.74 -15.22 -2.27
CA ILE A 315 0.19 -15.89 -1.37
C ILE A 315 -0.52 -17.15 -0.86
N PRO A 316 -0.05 -18.36 -1.20
CA PRO A 316 -0.67 -19.60 -0.72
C PRO A 316 -0.78 -19.65 0.81
N GLY A 317 -1.93 -20.07 1.33
CA GLY A 317 -2.19 -20.15 2.78
C GLY A 317 -2.39 -18.81 3.51
N LEU A 318 -2.33 -17.67 2.81
CA LEU A 318 -2.46 -16.35 3.42
C LEU A 318 -3.80 -16.16 4.14
N ARG A 319 -4.88 -16.70 3.56
CA ARG A 319 -6.21 -16.58 4.14
C ARG A 319 -6.27 -17.19 5.55
N GLU A 320 -5.81 -18.43 5.69
CA GLU A 320 -5.79 -19.13 6.98
C GLU A 320 -4.90 -18.41 8.00
N LEU A 321 -3.77 -17.85 7.55
CA LEU A 321 -2.89 -17.05 8.40
C LEU A 321 -3.59 -15.78 8.94
N VAL A 322 -4.30 -15.07 8.08
CA VAL A 322 -5.04 -13.84 8.42
C VAL A 322 -6.20 -14.15 9.36
N ASP A 323 -7.01 -15.17 9.03
CA ASP A 323 -8.14 -15.59 9.86
C ASP A 323 -7.65 -16.04 11.25
N GLY A 324 -6.57 -16.83 11.31
CA GLY A 324 -5.97 -17.25 12.57
C GLY A 324 -5.41 -16.10 13.43
N PHE A 325 -4.87 -15.05 12.79
CA PHE A 325 -4.46 -13.83 13.49
C PHE A 325 -5.68 -13.09 14.05
N ILE A 326 -6.72 -12.87 13.24
CA ILE A 326 -7.93 -12.14 13.63
C ILE A 326 -8.62 -12.85 14.81
N ASP A 327 -8.72 -14.18 14.78
CA ASP A 327 -9.31 -14.96 15.86
C ASP A 327 -8.53 -14.81 17.17
N CYS A 328 -7.20 -14.92 17.12
CA CYS A 328 -6.37 -14.77 18.32
C CYS A 328 -6.42 -13.34 18.86
N TRP A 329 -6.32 -12.36 17.97
CA TRP A 329 -6.34 -10.95 18.32
C TRP A 329 -7.68 -10.56 18.95
N SER A 330 -8.80 -11.06 18.43
CA SER A 330 -10.14 -10.83 18.96
C SER A 330 -10.32 -11.44 20.36
N LEU A 331 -9.70 -12.59 20.62
CA LEU A 331 -9.73 -13.27 21.92
C LEU A 331 -8.69 -12.76 22.92
N GLY A 332 -7.84 -11.80 22.54
CA GLY A 332 -6.73 -11.34 23.38
C GLY A 332 -5.67 -12.43 23.65
N LYS A 333 -5.60 -13.43 22.77
CA LYS A 333 -4.63 -14.52 22.85
C LYS A 333 -3.39 -14.14 22.03
N PRO A 334 -2.21 -14.64 22.40
CA PRO A 334 -1.07 -14.54 21.51
C PRO A 334 -1.43 -15.22 20.17
N PRO A 335 -0.98 -14.67 19.02
CA PRO A 335 -1.15 -15.36 17.76
C PRO A 335 -0.49 -16.74 17.83
N PRO A 336 -0.93 -17.72 17.02
CA PRO A 336 -0.37 -19.06 17.09
C PRO A 336 1.15 -19.01 16.87
N PRO A 337 1.93 -19.99 17.35
CA PRO A 337 3.35 -20.08 17.02
C PRO A 337 3.55 -20.44 15.54
N PRO A 338 4.71 -20.13 14.93
CA PRO A 338 5.09 -20.60 13.59
C PRO A 338 4.91 -22.10 13.47
N SER A 339 3.77 -22.55 12.92
CA SER A 339 3.69 -23.88 12.36
C SER A 339 4.57 -23.84 11.13
N LEU A 340 5.60 -24.68 11.09
CA LEU A 340 6.36 -24.95 9.88
C LEU A 340 5.33 -25.32 8.80
N PHE A 341 5.00 -24.39 7.91
CA PHE A 341 4.34 -24.73 6.67
C PHE A 341 5.35 -25.63 5.95
N GLN A 342 5.13 -26.94 6.02
CA GLN A 342 5.80 -27.90 5.17
C GLN A 342 5.28 -27.62 3.76
N THR A 343 6.01 -26.81 3.02
CA THR A 343 5.92 -26.75 1.56
C THR A 343 6.60 -27.96 0.96
#